data_AF-A0A7V9DPP3-F1
#
_entry.id   AF-A0A7V9DPP3-F1
#
_cell.length_a   1.000
_cell.length_b   1.000
_cell.length_c   1.000
_cell.angle_alpha   90.00
_cell.angle_beta   90.00
_cell.angle_gamma   90.00
#
_symmetry.space_group_name_H-M   'P 1'
#
loop_
_entity.id
_entity.type
_entity.pdbx_description
1 polymer ?
#
loop_
_entity_poly.entity_id
_entity_poly.type
_entity_poly.pdbx_seq_one_letter_code
_entity_poly.pdbx_strand_id
1 'polypeptide(L)'
;MPFDVNFLADMPVAFAGTVTEITSTTATLQVDHWYRTDSDETDLVDVALPAGNTSVALDGVELVTGQQYLVTATSGTVNGCGFSGPATPELETAFDAAFSG
;
A
#
# COMPACT_ATOMS: atom_id res chain seq x y z
N MET A 1 6.12 15.93 8.19
CA MET A 1 5.64 15.49 9.52
C MET A 1 6.33 14.18 9.82
N PRO A 2 6.69 13.87 11.07
CA PRO A 2 7.23 12.55 11.40
C PRO A 2 6.18 11.49 11.02
N PHE A 3 6.67 10.36 10.54
CA PHE A 3 5.85 9.19 10.26
C PHE A 3 5.33 8.64 11.61
N ASP A 4 4.02 8.73 11.84
CA ASP A 4 3.38 8.33 13.10
C ASP A 4 2.77 6.93 12.97
N VAL A 5 3.40 5.93 13.59
CA VAL A 5 2.95 4.52 13.61
C VAL A 5 1.56 4.32 14.22
N ASN A 6 1.15 5.19 15.16
CA ASN A 6 -0.20 5.14 15.72
C ASN A 6 -1.26 5.38 14.64
N PHE A 7 -0.96 6.21 13.65
CA PHE A 7 -1.88 6.49 12.56
C PHE A 7 -2.02 5.29 11.61
N LEU A 8 -0.94 4.48 11.45
CA LEU A 8 -1.01 3.20 10.75
C LEU A 8 -1.91 2.21 11.50
N ALA A 9 -1.77 2.10 12.82
CA ALA A 9 -2.56 1.16 13.62
C ALA A 9 -4.08 1.44 13.55
N ASP A 10 -4.46 2.70 13.35
CA ASP A 10 -5.85 3.12 13.14
C ASP A 10 -6.35 2.91 11.69
N MET A 11 -5.49 2.53 10.73
CA MET A 11 -5.91 2.26 9.35
C MET A 11 -6.82 1.02 9.31
N PRO A 12 -7.98 1.08 8.61
CA PRO A 12 -8.86 -0.07 8.50
C PRO A 12 -8.29 -1.18 7.60
N VAL A 13 -7.41 -0.82 6.66
CA VAL A 13 -6.85 -1.74 5.67
C VAL A 13 -5.35 -1.50 5.52
N ALA A 14 -4.55 -2.56 5.65
CA ALA A 14 -3.10 -2.57 5.49
C ALA A 14 -2.60 -3.93 5.01
N PHE A 15 -1.78 -3.93 3.95
CA PHE A 15 -1.25 -5.15 3.36
C PHE A 15 0.11 -4.92 2.69
N ALA A 16 0.91 -5.98 2.60
CA ALA A 16 2.04 -6.07 1.68
C ALA A 16 1.57 -6.72 0.39
N GLY A 17 1.89 -6.12 -0.75
CA GLY A 17 1.58 -6.68 -2.05
C GLY A 17 2.61 -6.34 -3.12
N THR A 18 2.77 -7.25 -4.06
CA THR A 18 3.67 -7.13 -5.20
C THR A 18 2.91 -6.66 -6.42
N VAL A 19 3.42 -5.64 -7.10
CA VAL A 19 2.78 -5.12 -8.32
C VAL A 19 2.91 -6.16 -9.43
N THR A 20 1.79 -6.66 -9.94
CA THR A 20 1.77 -7.64 -11.04
C THR A 20 1.48 -7.00 -12.39
N GLU A 21 0.72 -5.91 -12.39
CA GLU A 21 0.34 -5.20 -13.61
C GLU A 21 0.21 -3.70 -13.33
N ILE A 22 0.66 -2.87 -14.28
CA ILE A 22 0.45 -1.42 -14.24
C ILE A 22 -0.10 -1.01 -15.59
N THR A 23 -1.29 -0.44 -15.57
CA THR A 23 -1.95 0.14 -16.75
C THR A 23 -1.92 1.66 -16.68
N SER A 24 -2.44 2.34 -17.69
CA SER A 24 -2.55 3.80 -17.74
C SER A 24 -3.48 4.41 -16.68
N THR A 25 -4.36 3.61 -16.06
CA THR A 25 -5.38 4.09 -15.11
C THR A 25 -5.52 3.24 -13.85
N THR A 26 -4.87 2.07 -13.79
CA THR A 26 -4.99 1.13 -12.67
C THR A 26 -3.68 0.36 -12.50
N ALA A 27 -3.19 0.23 -11.26
CA ALA A 27 -2.13 -0.72 -10.91
C ALA A 27 -2.75 -1.89 -10.14
N THR A 28 -2.47 -3.11 -10.56
CA THR A 28 -2.88 -4.33 -9.88
C THR A 28 -1.74 -4.82 -9.01
N LEU A 29 -2.03 -5.02 -7.73
CA LEU A 29 -1.10 -5.55 -6.75
C LEU A 29 -1.64 -6.89 -6.26
N GLN A 30 -0.79 -7.90 -6.30
CA GLN A 30 -1.05 -9.18 -5.67
C GLN A 30 -0.68 -9.08 -4.19
N VAL A 31 -1.63 -9.34 -3.30
CA VAL A 31 -1.41 -9.30 -1.87
C VAL A 31 -0.61 -10.52 -1.45
N ASP A 32 0.55 -10.26 -0.84
CA ASP A 32 1.42 -11.27 -0.25
C ASP A 32 1.07 -11.52 1.22
N HIS A 33 0.69 -10.45 1.94
CA HIS A 33 0.36 -10.52 3.35
C HIS A 33 -0.64 -9.45 3.78
N TRP A 34 -1.71 -9.85 4.47
CA TRP A 34 -2.66 -8.95 5.10
C TRP A 34 -2.21 -8.65 6.54
N TYR A 35 -1.92 -7.39 6.84
CA TYR A 35 -1.73 -6.94 8.23
C TYR A 35 -3.09 -6.63 8.87
N ARG A 36 -4.00 -6.03 8.09
CA ARG A 36 -5.34 -5.67 8.54
C ARG A 36 -6.29 -5.50 7.35
N THR A 37 -7.53 -5.98 7.49
CA THR A 37 -8.62 -5.70 6.54
C THR A 37 -9.94 -5.67 7.30
N ASP A 38 -10.85 -4.78 6.94
CA ASP A 38 -12.23 -4.77 7.43
C ASP A 38 -13.19 -5.61 6.55
N SER A 39 -12.68 -6.06 5.41
CA SER A 39 -13.39 -6.76 4.34
C SER A 39 -12.77 -8.15 4.11
N ASP A 40 -13.39 -8.96 3.28
CA ASP A 40 -12.84 -10.27 2.89
C ASP A 40 -11.41 -10.14 2.36
N GLU A 41 -10.51 -11.01 2.83
CA GLU A 41 -9.14 -11.09 2.35
C GLU A 41 -9.16 -11.43 0.85
N THR A 42 -8.52 -10.58 0.03
CA THR A 42 -8.36 -10.81 -1.40
C THR A 42 -6.88 -10.95 -1.74
N ASP A 43 -6.55 -11.80 -2.70
CA ASP A 43 -5.19 -11.95 -3.20
C ASP A 43 -4.82 -10.86 -4.22
N LEU A 44 -5.80 -10.10 -4.72
CA LEU A 44 -5.60 -9.07 -5.75
C LEU A 44 -6.31 -7.78 -5.35
N VAL A 45 -5.58 -6.67 -5.42
CA VAL A 45 -6.06 -5.31 -5.15
C VAL A 45 -5.76 -4.42 -6.35
N ASP A 46 -6.81 -3.80 -6.88
CA ASP A 46 -6.70 -2.82 -7.95
C ASP A 46 -6.67 -1.40 -7.37
N VAL A 47 -5.58 -0.70 -7.63
CA VAL A 47 -5.37 0.68 -7.20
C VAL A 47 -5.56 1.61 -8.40
N ALA A 48 -6.61 2.44 -8.34
CA ALA A 48 -6.89 3.42 -9.38
C ALA A 48 -5.81 4.52 -9.42
N LEU A 49 -5.27 4.77 -10.62
CA LEU A 49 -4.30 5.80 -10.90
C LEU A 49 -5.00 7.07 -11.39
N PRO A 50 -4.58 8.26 -10.94
CA PRO A 50 -5.06 9.51 -11.55
C PRO A 50 -4.65 9.57 -13.02
N ALA A 51 -5.64 9.74 -13.91
CA ALA A 51 -5.48 9.70 -15.35
C ALA A 51 -4.31 10.58 -15.84
N GLY A 52 -3.40 9.99 -16.62
CA GLY A 52 -2.19 10.66 -17.13
C GLY A 52 -0.93 10.44 -16.29
N ASN A 53 -1.02 9.71 -15.17
CA ASN A 53 0.13 9.33 -14.35
C ASN A 53 0.22 7.80 -14.29
N THR A 54 1.12 7.21 -15.07
CA THR A 54 1.49 5.79 -14.96
C THR A 54 2.32 5.49 -13.70
N SER A 55 2.76 6.54 -13.00
CA SER A 55 3.37 6.47 -11.69
C SER A 55 2.29 6.80 -10.65
N VAL A 56 1.87 5.81 -9.84
CA VAL A 56 1.41 6.18 -8.48
C VAL A 56 2.64 6.74 -7.83
N ALA A 57 2.82 8.06 -7.87
CA ALA A 57 3.74 8.71 -6.98
C ALA A 57 3.17 8.53 -5.57
N LEU A 58 3.44 7.37 -4.96
CA LEU A 58 3.35 7.17 -3.52
C LEU A 58 4.42 8.06 -2.91
N ASP A 59 4.12 9.35 -2.80
CA ASP A 59 5.07 10.40 -2.42
C ASP A 59 6.31 10.47 -3.36
N GLY A 60 6.11 10.26 -4.67
CA GLY A 60 7.17 10.34 -5.68
C GLY A 60 7.90 9.04 -6.00
N VAL A 61 7.48 7.91 -5.44
CA VAL A 61 8.03 6.59 -5.81
C VAL A 61 7.33 6.05 -7.06
N GLU A 62 8.09 5.61 -8.06
CA GLU A 62 7.53 4.94 -9.24
C GLU A 62 7.14 3.49 -8.88
N LEU A 63 5.91 3.08 -9.23
CA LEU A 63 5.52 1.67 -9.11
C LEU A 63 6.25 0.85 -10.18
N VAL A 64 6.87 -0.24 -9.74
CA VAL A 64 7.59 -1.15 -10.62
C VAL A 64 6.94 -2.52 -10.54
N THR A 65 6.57 -3.08 -11.69
CA THR A 65 6.07 -4.46 -11.76
C THR A 65 7.13 -5.43 -11.25
N GLY A 66 6.72 -6.36 -10.38
CA GLY A 66 7.59 -7.33 -9.70
C GLY A 66 8.22 -6.81 -8.41
N GLN A 67 7.99 -5.55 -8.04
CA GLN A 67 8.43 -4.99 -6.76
C GLN A 67 7.31 -5.06 -5.72
N GLN A 68 7.70 -5.38 -4.48
CA GLN A 68 6.81 -5.42 -3.33
C GLN A 68 6.65 -4.04 -2.70
N TYR A 69 5.41 -3.71 -2.34
CA TYR A 69 5.00 -2.47 -1.71
C TYR A 69 4.12 -2.75 -0.49
N LEU A 70 4.25 -1.93 0.53
CA LEU A 70 3.34 -1.88 1.67
C LEU A 70 2.32 -0.78 1.38
N VAL A 71 1.05 -1.13 1.51
CA VAL A 71 -0.07 -0.23 1.16
C VAL A 71 -1.04 -0.17 2.32
N THR A 72 -1.45 1.04 2.66
CA THR A 72 -2.57 1.30 3.55
C THR A 72 -3.70 2.01 2.82
N ALA A 73 -4.93 1.61 3.14
CA ALA A 73 -6.11 2.23 2.56
C ALA A 73 -7.10 2.61 3.67
N THR A 74 -7.84 3.68 3.43
CA THR A 74 -8.96 4.09 4.27
C THR A 74 -10.19 4.27 3.39
N SER A 75 -11.29 3.61 3.73
CA SER A 75 -12.56 3.76 3.02
C SER A 75 -12.45 3.51 1.50
N GLY A 76 -11.63 2.54 1.09
CA GLY A 76 -11.41 2.18 -0.32
C GLY A 76 -10.47 3.12 -1.09
N THR A 77 -9.82 4.08 -0.42
CA THR A 77 -8.82 4.97 -1.04
C THR A 77 -7.44 4.68 -0.47
N VAL A 78 -6.45 4.44 -1.34
CA VAL A 78 -5.05 4.25 -0.93
C VAL A 78 -4.47 5.57 -0.42
N ASN A 79 -3.86 5.54 0.76
CA ASN A 79 -3.21 6.70 1.34
C ASN A 79 -1.74 6.77 0.90
N GLY A 80 -1.47 7.65 -0.07
CA GLY A 80 -0.12 7.86 -0.62
C GLY A 80 0.79 8.79 0.18
N CYS A 81 0.30 9.47 1.23
CA CYS A 81 1.05 10.48 2.00
C CYS A 81 2.06 9.88 2.99
N GLY A 82 2.92 8.95 2.54
CA GLY A 82 3.98 8.32 3.35
C GLY A 82 3.57 7.06 4.12
N PHE A 83 2.32 6.61 4.00
CA PHE A 83 1.83 5.36 4.61
C PHE A 83 1.74 4.19 3.63
N SER A 84 2.03 4.44 2.36
CA SER A 84 2.13 3.44 1.32
C SER A 84 3.41 3.69 0.54
N GLY A 85 4.17 2.64 0.24
CA GLY A 85 5.49 2.77 -0.37
C GLY A 85 6.17 1.42 -0.57
N PRO A 86 7.39 1.39 -1.13
CA PRO A 86 8.12 0.15 -1.35
C PRO A 86 8.37 -0.56 -0.02
N ALA A 87 8.32 -1.89 -0.04
CA ALA A 87 8.59 -2.75 1.12
C ALA A 87 10.06 -2.63 1.53
N THR A 88 10.37 -1.54 2.23
CA THR A 88 11.67 -1.26 2.79
C THR A 88 11.69 -1.75 4.24
N PRO A 89 12.85 -2.15 4.78
CA PRO A 89 12.93 -2.66 6.15
C PRO A 89 12.38 -1.69 7.21
N GLU A 90 12.54 -0.38 7.00
CA GLU A 90 11.99 0.67 7.87
C GLU A 90 10.45 0.67 7.87
N LEU A 91 9.84 0.58 6.68
CA LEU A 91 8.39 0.56 6.53
C LEU A 91 7.78 -0.77 6.99
N GLU A 92 8.44 -1.89 6.72
CA GLU A 92 8.05 -3.21 7.23
C GLU A 92 8.06 -3.22 8.76
N THR A 93 9.14 -2.73 9.39
CA THR A 93 9.23 -2.65 10.86
C THR A 93 8.12 -1.78 11.44
N ALA A 94 7.78 -0.69 10.75
CA ALA A 94 6.69 0.18 11.17
C ALA A 94 5.30 -0.46 11.05
N PHE A 95 5.03 -1.17 9.96
CA PHE A 95 3.79 -1.92 9.78
C PHE A 95 3.69 -3.02 10.82
N ASP A 96 4.76 -3.81 11.01
CA ASP A 96 4.81 -4.84 12.03
C ASP A 96 4.55 -4.23 13.41
N ALA A 97 5.27 -3.18 13.82
CA ALA A 97 5.04 -2.52 15.10
C ALA A 97 3.62 -1.92 15.26
N ALA A 98 2.97 -1.50 14.18
CA ALA A 98 1.63 -0.94 14.19
C ALA A 98 0.52 -2.01 14.23
N PHE A 99 0.75 -3.17 13.61
CA PHE A 99 -0.25 -4.23 13.42
C PHE A 99 0.05 -5.53 14.19
N SER A 100 1.22 -5.68 14.83
CA SER A 100 1.58 -6.82 15.68
C SER A 100 0.89 -6.81 17.06
N GLY A 101 -0.17 -6.02 17.22
CA GLY A 101 -0.87 -5.75 18.49
C GLY A 101 -2.09 -6.62 18.72
#